data_AF-A0A218W1P1-F1
#
_entry.id   AF-A0A218W1P1-F1
#
_cell.length_a   1.000
_cell.length_b   1.000
_cell.length_c   1.000
_cell.angle_alpha   90.00
_cell.angle_beta   90.00
_cell.angle_gamma   90.00
#
_symmetry.space_group_name_H-M   'P 1'
#
loop_
_entity.id
_entity.type
_entity.pdbx_description
1 polymer ?
#
loop_
_entity_poly.entity_id
_entity_poly.type
_entity_poly.pdbx_seq_one_letter_code
_entity_poly.pdbx_strand_id
1 'polypeptide(L)'
;MAKDRIFRVSCILAVMFLSINSIVYSSQDVDQCGIEPYFAPCIPGRTGCPHGKYCWPELYGTSGEKALAVIKRENPMVMASIVKVGTAVIMDYCCDRVWVLVNNSGVVIRVPTIG
;
A
#
# COMPACT_ATOMS: atom_id res chain seq x y z
N MET A 1 -45.12 27.47 -14.29
CA MET A 1 -44.31 26.59 -15.16
C MET A 1 -42.84 26.85 -14.88
N ALA A 2 -42.07 25.77 -14.68
CA ALA A 2 -40.61 25.70 -14.83
C ALA A 2 -39.69 26.45 -13.82
N LYS A 3 -39.87 26.25 -12.49
CA LYS A 3 -38.81 26.61 -11.52
C LYS A 3 -38.43 25.51 -10.51
N ASP A 4 -39.15 24.39 -10.50
CA ASP A 4 -38.96 23.35 -9.47
C ASP A 4 -38.28 22.06 -9.98
N ARG A 5 -38.07 21.93 -11.31
CA ARG A 5 -37.32 20.80 -11.87
C ARG A 5 -35.82 21.07 -11.99
N ILE A 6 -35.38 22.33 -11.96
CA ILE A 6 -33.97 22.71 -12.11
C ILE A 6 -33.19 22.49 -10.81
N PHE A 7 -33.79 22.75 -9.64
CA PHE A 7 -33.14 22.52 -8.33
C PHE A 7 -32.93 21.04 -8.01
N ARG A 8 -33.86 20.16 -8.43
CA ARG A 8 -33.73 18.71 -8.18
C ARG A 8 -32.67 18.07 -9.07
N VAL A 9 -32.49 18.57 -10.30
CA VAL A 9 -31.44 18.07 -11.23
C VAL A 9 -30.05 18.58 -10.83
N SER A 10 -29.94 19.81 -10.30
CA SER A 10 -28.68 20.36 -9.80
C SER A 10 -28.13 19.60 -8.58
N CYS A 11 -28.98 19.18 -7.63
CA CYS A 11 -28.54 18.36 -6.50
C CYS A 11 -28.14 16.95 -6.93
N ILE A 12 -28.86 16.33 -7.87
CA ILE A 12 -28.49 15.00 -8.36
C ILE A 12 -27.13 15.04 -9.06
N LEU A 13 -26.85 16.04 -9.90
CA LEU A 13 -25.53 16.19 -10.52
C LEU A 13 -24.43 16.46 -9.48
N ALA A 14 -24.65 17.33 -8.49
CA ALA A 14 -23.66 17.61 -7.44
C ALA A 14 -23.38 16.38 -6.54
N VAL A 15 -24.40 15.59 -6.22
CA VAL A 15 -24.24 14.32 -5.47
C VAL A 15 -23.49 13.30 -6.32
N MET A 16 -23.73 13.24 -7.64
CA MET A 16 -22.99 12.34 -8.52
C MET A 16 -21.52 12.77 -8.69
N PHE A 17 -21.19 14.07 -8.82
CA PHE A 17 -19.80 14.53 -8.89
C PHE A 17 -19.00 14.26 -7.59
N LEU A 18 -19.63 14.35 -6.41
CA LEU A 18 -18.99 13.94 -5.16
C LEU A 18 -18.94 12.40 -5.01
N SER A 19 -19.92 11.67 -5.56
CA SER A 19 -19.93 10.20 -5.54
C SER A 19 -18.90 9.58 -6.49
N ILE A 20 -18.67 10.17 -7.66
CA ILE A 20 -17.68 9.65 -8.62
C ILE A 20 -16.26 9.91 -8.10
N ASN A 21 -16.02 11.04 -7.41
CA ASN A 21 -14.74 11.28 -6.73
C ASN A 21 -14.51 10.29 -5.56
N SER A 22 -15.56 9.86 -4.85
CA SER A 22 -15.43 8.83 -3.81
C SER A 22 -15.23 7.41 -4.36
N ILE A 23 -15.83 7.05 -5.50
CA ILE A 23 -15.64 5.72 -6.10
C ILE A 23 -14.21 5.57 -6.65
N VAL A 24 -13.62 6.64 -7.20
CA VAL A 24 -12.21 6.61 -7.66
C VAL A 24 -11.23 6.61 -6.49
N TYR A 25 -11.56 7.24 -5.36
CA TYR A 25 -10.68 7.23 -4.17
C TYR A 25 -10.64 5.86 -3.47
N SER A 26 -11.62 4.98 -3.70
CA SER A 26 -11.69 3.66 -3.08
C SER A 26 -10.92 2.57 -3.84
N SER A 27 -10.42 2.85 -5.06
CA SER A 27 -9.65 1.85 -5.82
C SER A 27 -8.19 1.69 -5.34
N GLN A 28 -7.78 2.44 -4.31
CA GLN A 28 -6.52 2.22 -3.59
C GLN A 28 -6.67 1.32 -2.36
N ASP A 29 -7.90 0.90 -2.02
CA ASP A 29 -8.20 -0.03 -0.93
C ASP A 29 -8.20 -1.49 -1.41
N VAL A 30 -7.17 -1.89 -2.16
CA VAL A 30 -6.88 -3.32 -2.28
C VAL A 30 -6.30 -3.73 -0.93
N ASP A 31 -7.10 -4.46 -0.15
CA ASP A 31 -6.74 -5.17 1.09
C ASP A 31 -5.22 -5.40 1.24
N GLN A 32 -4.52 -4.44 1.85
CA GLN A 32 -3.06 -4.39 1.74
C GLN A 32 -2.34 -5.31 2.75
N CYS A 33 -2.88 -6.49 2.98
CA CYS A 33 -2.15 -7.62 3.56
C CYS A 33 -2.55 -8.95 2.88
N GLY A 34 -3.12 -8.94 1.68
CA GLY A 34 -3.49 -10.17 0.95
C GLY A 34 -2.26 -10.93 0.45
N ILE A 35 -2.05 -12.15 0.96
CA ILE A 35 -1.02 -13.10 0.51
C ILE A 35 -1.67 -14.21 -0.31
N GLU A 36 -1.26 -14.36 -1.58
CA GLU A 36 -1.56 -15.55 -2.40
C GLU A 36 -0.75 -16.78 -1.93
N PRO A 37 -1.15 -18.03 -2.19
CA PRO A 37 -0.67 -19.17 -1.39
C PRO A 37 0.64 -19.83 -1.85
N TYR A 38 1.33 -19.32 -2.87
CA TYR A 38 2.46 -20.02 -3.50
C TYR A 38 3.69 -19.13 -3.61
N PHE A 39 4.39 -18.94 -2.51
CA PHE A 39 5.52 -18.02 -2.44
C PHE A 39 6.82 -18.72 -2.04
N ALA A 40 7.83 -18.54 -2.89
CA ALA A 40 9.19 -19.00 -2.63
C ALA A 40 10.02 -17.86 -1.99
N PRO A 41 10.97 -18.17 -1.09
CA PRO A 41 11.97 -17.20 -0.66
C PRO A 41 12.90 -16.86 -1.83
N CYS A 42 13.29 -15.59 -1.95
CA CYS A 42 14.25 -15.20 -2.98
C CYS A 42 15.70 -15.14 -2.48
N ILE A 43 15.93 -15.30 -1.17
CA ILE A 43 17.27 -15.51 -0.63
C ILE A 43 17.74 -16.96 -0.87
N PRO A 44 18.86 -17.18 -1.59
CA PRO A 44 19.45 -18.50 -1.78
C PRO A 44 19.78 -19.15 -0.43
N GLY A 45 19.39 -20.42 -0.25
CA GLY A 45 19.65 -21.18 0.97
C GLY A 45 18.57 -21.10 2.04
N ARG A 46 17.48 -20.35 1.82
CA ARG A 46 16.28 -20.47 2.66
C ARG A 46 15.37 -21.59 2.18
N THR A 47 14.89 -22.38 3.13
CA THR A 47 13.99 -23.51 2.89
C THR A 47 12.50 -23.14 3.00
N GLY A 48 12.19 -21.89 3.39
CA GLY A 48 10.82 -21.42 3.54
C GLY A 48 10.71 -19.93 3.82
N CYS A 49 9.47 -19.46 3.88
CA CYS A 49 9.15 -18.05 4.13
C CYS A 49 9.28 -17.71 5.62
N PRO A 50 9.74 -16.49 5.94
CA PRO A 50 9.86 -16.05 7.32
C PRO A 50 8.49 -16.00 8.00
N HIS A 51 8.44 -16.58 9.19
CA HIS A 51 7.26 -16.48 10.07
C HIS A 51 7.19 -15.10 10.73
N GLY A 52 5.99 -14.72 11.20
CA GLY A 52 5.78 -13.50 11.98
C GLY A 52 5.00 -12.44 11.23
N LYS A 53 5.18 -11.18 11.63
CA LYS A 53 4.45 -10.05 11.05
C LYS A 53 4.89 -9.83 9.59
N TYR A 54 3.92 -9.66 8.72
CA TYR A 54 4.11 -9.55 7.27
C TYR A 54 3.53 -8.26 6.68
N CYS A 55 2.92 -7.42 7.52
CA CYS A 55 2.21 -6.22 7.12
C CYS A 55 2.32 -5.16 8.22
N TRP A 56 2.53 -3.90 7.85
CA TRP A 56 2.78 -2.80 8.77
C TRP A 56 1.90 -1.56 8.48
N PRO A 57 0.57 -1.67 8.67
CA PRO A 57 -0.35 -0.56 8.37
C PRO A 57 -0.03 0.70 9.18
N GLU A 58 0.48 0.57 10.40
CA GLU A 58 0.84 1.68 11.28
C GLU A 58 2.04 2.51 10.78
N LEU A 59 2.79 2.02 9.79
CA LEU A 59 3.93 2.72 9.20
C LEU A 59 3.53 3.63 8.03
N TYR A 60 2.30 3.53 7.54
CA TYR A 60 1.78 4.46 6.55
C TYR A 60 1.86 5.90 7.05
N GLY A 61 2.38 6.81 6.21
CA GLY A 61 2.56 8.22 6.57
C GLY A 61 3.73 8.51 7.52
N THR A 62 4.51 7.51 7.94
CA THR A 62 5.74 7.72 8.73
C THR A 62 6.96 7.96 7.84
N SER A 63 8.11 8.35 8.41
CA SER A 63 9.35 8.44 7.64
C SER A 63 9.85 7.06 7.24
N GLY A 64 10.40 6.94 6.03
CA GLY A 64 10.95 5.69 5.51
C GLY A 64 12.02 5.08 6.40
N GLU A 65 12.87 5.90 7.03
CA GLU A 65 13.89 5.45 7.97
C GLU A 65 13.28 4.85 9.25
N LYS A 66 12.25 5.50 9.81
CA LYS A 66 11.51 4.97 10.95
C LYS A 66 10.84 3.65 10.59
N ALA A 67 10.20 3.60 9.42
CA ALA A 67 9.56 2.39 8.94
C ALA A 67 10.56 1.24 8.76
N LEU A 68 11.71 1.51 8.13
CA LEU A 68 12.79 0.55 7.96
C LEU A 68 13.29 -0.01 9.31
N ALA A 69 13.48 0.86 10.31
CA ALA A 69 13.92 0.45 11.64
C ALA A 69 12.88 -0.42 12.36
N VAL A 70 11.60 -0.07 12.26
CA VAL A 70 10.50 -0.85 12.86
C VAL A 70 10.40 -2.23 12.22
N ILE A 71 10.44 -2.32 10.89
CA ILE A 71 10.32 -3.61 10.17
C ILE A 71 11.49 -4.53 10.53
N LYS A 72 12.73 -4.03 10.51
CA LYS A 72 13.91 -4.82 10.90
C LYS A 72 13.84 -5.33 12.34
N ARG A 73 13.25 -4.54 13.24
CA ARG A 73 13.06 -4.91 14.64
C ARG A 73 11.96 -5.94 14.83
N GLU A 74 10.84 -5.79 14.13
CA GLU A 74 9.65 -6.64 14.30
C GLU A 74 9.74 -7.95 13.52
N ASN A 75 10.41 -7.95 12.37
CA ASN A 75 10.70 -9.14 11.60
C ASN A 75 12.15 -9.08 11.07
N PRO A 76 13.14 -9.56 11.84
CA PRO A 76 14.54 -9.54 11.40
C PRO A 76 14.82 -10.52 10.26
N MET A 77 13.87 -11.40 9.94
CA MET A 77 14.00 -12.35 8.84
C MET A 77 13.60 -11.75 7.50
N VAL A 78 13.09 -10.51 7.41
CA VAL A 78 12.81 -9.86 6.12
C VAL A 78 13.86 -8.83 5.77
N MET A 79 14.11 -8.69 4.48
CA MET A 79 14.94 -7.67 3.86
C MET A 79 14.06 -6.48 3.48
N ALA A 80 14.03 -5.48 4.35
CA ALA A 80 13.34 -4.22 4.08
C ALA A 80 14.27 -3.23 3.36
N SER A 81 13.75 -2.60 2.30
CA SER A 81 14.47 -1.58 1.50
C SER A 81 13.58 -0.37 1.22
N ILE A 82 14.15 0.83 1.35
CA ILE A 82 13.45 2.08 1.04
C ILE A 82 13.52 2.32 -0.47
N VAL A 83 12.37 2.56 -1.09
CA VAL A 83 12.24 2.79 -2.53
C VAL A 83 11.46 4.08 -2.75
N LYS A 84 11.97 4.96 -3.61
CA LYS A 84 11.23 6.17 -4.01
C LYS A 84 10.16 5.81 -5.03
N VAL A 85 8.99 6.43 -4.92
CA VAL A 85 7.91 6.32 -5.92
C VAL A 85 8.44 6.60 -7.33
N GLY A 86 8.03 5.77 -8.29
CA GLY A 86 8.50 5.84 -9.68
C GLY A 86 9.83 5.11 -9.96
N THR A 87 10.50 4.57 -8.94
CA THR A 87 11.66 3.69 -9.14
C THR A 87 11.18 2.33 -9.63
N ALA A 88 11.77 1.83 -10.72
CA ALA A 88 11.51 0.46 -11.18
C ALA A 88 12.03 -0.54 -10.14
N VAL A 89 11.12 -1.35 -9.59
CA VAL A 89 11.44 -2.47 -8.69
C VAL A 89 11.08 -3.78 -9.35
N ILE A 90 11.77 -4.84 -8.94
CA ILE A 90 11.40 -6.20 -9.33
C ILE A 90 10.05 -6.50 -8.67
N MET A 91 9.07 -6.91 -9.49
CA MET A 91 7.71 -7.24 -9.05
C MET A 91 7.48 -8.75 -8.93
N ASP A 92 8.55 -9.54 -8.88
CA ASP A 92 8.46 -10.93 -8.44
C ASP A 92 7.94 -10.95 -7.01
N TYR A 93 7.27 -12.02 -6.59
CA TYR A 93 6.90 -12.13 -5.19
C TYR A 93 8.04 -12.79 -4.40
N CYS A 94 8.51 -12.08 -3.38
CA CYS A 94 9.55 -12.50 -2.46
C CYS A 94 9.01 -12.50 -1.01
N CYS A 95 8.82 -13.68 -0.41
CA CYS A 95 8.27 -13.74 0.94
C CYS A 95 9.22 -13.25 2.06
N ASP A 96 10.46 -12.92 1.71
CA ASP A 96 11.48 -12.38 2.60
C ASP A 96 11.86 -10.94 2.27
N ARG A 97 11.11 -10.25 1.41
CA ARG A 97 11.36 -8.87 1.02
C ARG A 97 10.23 -7.95 1.45
N VAL A 98 10.56 -6.71 1.79
CA VAL A 98 9.59 -5.66 2.04
C VAL A 98 10.02 -4.38 1.35
N TRP A 99 9.17 -3.84 0.48
CA TRP A 99 9.37 -2.53 -0.12
C TRP A 99 8.75 -1.43 0.75
N VAL A 100 9.59 -0.54 1.26
CA VAL A 100 9.16 0.68 1.96
C VAL A 100 9.07 1.80 0.92
N LEU A 101 7.90 1.92 0.30
CA LEU A 101 7.66 2.90 -0.76
C LEU A 101 7.45 4.30 -0.18
N VAL A 102 8.32 5.24 -0.55
CA VAL A 102 8.30 6.62 -0.05
C VAL A 102 8.11 7.64 -1.18
N ASN A 103 7.52 8.78 -0.85
CA ASN A 103 7.50 9.94 -1.73
C ASN A 103 8.83 10.72 -1.72
N ASN A 104 8.87 11.84 -2.44
CA ASN A 104 10.05 12.71 -2.52
C ASN A 104 10.45 13.33 -1.17
N SER A 105 9.53 13.42 -0.21
CA SER A 105 9.79 13.88 1.15
C SER A 105 10.24 12.76 2.10
N GLY A 106 10.42 11.52 1.59
CA GLY A 106 10.81 10.37 2.40
C GLY A 106 9.69 9.83 3.29
N VAL A 107 8.43 10.17 3.01
CA VAL A 107 7.25 9.69 3.75
C VAL A 107 6.70 8.45 3.07
N VAL A 108 6.38 7.42 3.85
CA VAL A 108 5.77 6.18 3.40
C VAL A 108 4.38 6.45 2.84
N ILE A 109 4.18 6.10 1.56
CA ILE A 109 2.92 6.34 0.84
C ILE A 109 2.13 5.07 0.55
N ARG A 110 2.65 3.92 0.98
CA ARG A 110 2.00 2.62 0.82
C ARG A 110 2.33 1.77 2.03
N VAL A 111 1.35 1.02 2.52
CA VAL A 111 1.55 0.10 3.66
C VAL A 111 2.67 -0.87 3.32
N PRO A 112 3.76 -0.93 4.12
CA PRO A 112 4.81 -1.92 3.90
C PRO A 112 4.24 -3.32 4.12
N THR A 113 4.44 -4.19 3.14
CA THR A 113 3.96 -5.57 3.14
C THR A 113 5.07 -6.45 2.56
N ILE A 114 5.14 -7.70 3.03
CA ILE A 114 6.01 -8.70 2.42
C ILE A 114 5.61 -8.95 0.96
N GLY A 115 6.60 -9.00 0.06
CA GLY A 115 6.43 -9.21 -1.38
C GLY A 115 7.63 -8.79 -2.22
#